data_AF-A0A3D9GTU8-F1
#
_entry.id   AF-A0A3D9GTU8-F1
#
_cell.length_a   1.000
_cell.length_b   1.000
_cell.length_c   1.000
_cell.angle_alpha   90.00
_cell.angle_beta   90.00
_cell.angle_gamma   90.00
#
_symmetry.space_group_name_H-M   'P 1'
#
loop_
_entity.id
_entity.type
_entity.pdbx_description
1 polymer ?
#
loop_
_entity_poly.entity_id
_entity_poly.type
_entity_poly.pdbx_seq_one_letter_code
_entity_poly.pdbx_strand_id
1 'polypeptide(L)' 'MSRFPDVVIIVRSKKNFANIGKVRIIGSASPCLSTLKVGAPVKDAVLCLLKNGFVITEQKNIGVFFRIR' A
#
# COMPACT_ATOMS: atom_id res chain seq x y z
N MET A 1 24.09 7.78 3.56
CA MET A 1 23.05 7.44 2.56
C MET A 1 21.70 7.51 3.26
N SER A 2 20.92 8.57 3.03
CA SER A 2 19.56 8.68 3.57
C SER A 2 18.71 7.55 3.01
N ARG A 3 18.41 6.52 3.81
CA ARG A 3 17.45 5.49 3.43
C ARG A 3 16.08 6.16 3.37
N PHE A 4 15.60 6.46 2.18
CA PHE A 4 14.24 6.94 2.01
C PHE A 4 13.26 5.92 2.63
N PRO A 5 12.23 6.38 3.35
CA PRO A 5 11.21 5.49 3.91
C PRO A 5 10.51 4.75 2.77
N ASP A 6 10.15 3.49 3.01
CA ASP A 6 9.26 2.78 2.07
C ASP A 6 7.85 3.37 2.26
N VAL A 7 7.28 3.95 1.21
CA VAL A 7 5.91 4.49 1.22
C VAL A 7 5.08 3.84 0.13
N VAL A 8 3.89 3.38 0.47
CA VAL A 8 2.94 2.75 -0.44
C VAL A 8 1.60 3.47 -0.33
N ILE A 9 1.12 4.01 -1.44
CA ILE A 9 -0.15 4.71 -1.51
C ILE A 9 -1.11 3.82 -2.28
N ILE A 10 -2.20 3.41 -1.64
CA ILE A 10 -3.28 2.61 -2.21
C ILE A 10 -4.51 3.49 -2.33
N VAL A 11 -5.04 3.61 -3.54
CA VAL A 11 -6.33 4.24 -3.79
C VAL A 11 -7.33 3.15 -4.15
N ARG A 12 -8.43 3.07 -3.42
CA ARG A 12 -9.51 2.10 -3.68
C ARG A 12 -10.24 2.43 -4.99
N SER A 13 -10.67 1.41 -5.71
CA SER A 13 -11.41 1.59 -6.97
C SER A 13 -12.80 2.18 -6.71
N LYS A 14 -13.22 3.13 -7.56
CA LYS A 14 -14.57 3.72 -7.51
C LYS A 14 -15.67 2.73 -7.90
N LYS A 15 -15.34 1.74 -8.74
CA LYS A 15 -16.29 0.72 -9.23
C LYS A 15 -16.43 -0.45 -8.26
N ASN A 16 -15.33 -0.82 -7.60
CA ASN A 16 -15.31 -1.88 -6.60
C ASN A 16 -14.37 -1.51 -5.46
N PHE A 17 -14.93 -1.04 -4.34
CA PHE A 17 -14.17 -0.56 -3.18
C PHE A 17 -13.33 -1.65 -2.50
N ALA A 18 -13.59 -2.94 -2.78
CA ALA A 18 -12.78 -4.04 -2.27
C ALA A 18 -11.42 -4.17 -3.01
N ASN A 19 -11.30 -3.56 -4.20
CA ASN A 19 -10.13 -3.72 -5.08
C ASN A 19 -9.33 -2.43 -5.19
N ILE A 20 -8.03 -2.58 -5.44
CA ILE A 20 -7.11 -1.48 -5.68
C ILE A 20 -7.46 -0.83 -7.02
N GLY A 21 -7.79 0.46 -7.01
CA GLY A 21 -8.00 1.25 -8.22
C GLY A 21 -6.70 1.87 -8.74
N LYS A 22 -5.81 2.28 -7.83
CA LYS A 22 -4.48 2.79 -8.16
C LYS A 22 -3.52 2.50 -7.01
N VAL A 23 -2.27 2.24 -7.34
CA VAL A 23 -1.19 2.08 -6.35
C VAL A 23 0.02 2.90 -6.79
N ARG A 24 0.70 3.51 -5.82
CA ARG A 24 1.97 4.20 -6.03
C ARG A 24 2.95 3.79 -4.95
N ILE A 25 4.15 3.41 -5.36
CA ILE A 25 5.20 2.92 -4.46
C ILE A 25 6.38 3.88 -4.54
N ILE A 26 6.91 4.27 -3.39
CA ILE A 26 8.13 5.05 -3.21
C ILE A 26 9.06 4.19 -2.35
N GLY A 27 10.23 3.83 -2.87
CA GLY A 27 11.11 2.83 -2.26
C GLY A 27 10.88 1.44 -2.86
N SER A 28 10.91 0.40 -2.03
CA SER A 28 10.82 -1.00 -2.47
C SER A 28 9.45 -1.65 -2.26
N ALA A 29 8.73 -1.29 -1.18
CA ALA A 29 7.56 -2.01 -0.70
C ALA A 29 7.76 -3.53 -0.50
N SER A 30 9.00 -4.01 -0.42
CA SER A 30 9.29 -5.44 -0.27
C SER A 30 8.97 -5.93 1.14
N PRO A 31 8.33 -7.11 1.28
CA PRO A 31 8.05 -8.13 0.24
C PRO A 31 6.65 -8.05 -0.42
N CYS A 32 5.89 -6.96 -0.24
CA CYS A 32 4.46 -6.90 -0.58
C CYS A 32 4.13 -6.53 -2.04
N LEU A 33 5.13 -6.34 -2.90
CA LEU A 33 4.98 -5.97 -4.31
C LEU A 33 3.99 -6.85 -5.09
N SER A 34 3.94 -8.15 -4.80
CA SER A 34 3.06 -9.09 -5.50
C SER A 34 1.57 -8.78 -5.30
N THR A 35 1.20 -8.30 -4.11
CA THR A 35 -0.18 -7.92 -3.73
C THR A 35 -0.54 -6.48 -4.10
N LEU A 36 0.45 -5.65 -4.46
CA LEU A 36 0.29 -4.22 -4.75
C LEU A 36 0.05 -3.98 -6.24
N LYS A 37 -1.09 -4.44 -6.75
CA LYS A 37 -1.45 -4.32 -8.17
C LYS A 37 -2.89 -3.82 -8.34
N VAL A 38 -3.14 -3.06 -9.40
CA VAL A 38 -4.49 -2.61 -9.75
C VAL A 38 -5.39 -3.82 -9.99
N GLY A 39 -6.59 -3.80 -9.43
CA GLY A 39 -7.56 -4.90 -9.47
C GLY A 39 -7.37 -5.94 -8.37
N ALA A 40 -6.22 -5.99 -7.69
CA ALA A 40 -6.01 -6.89 -6.55
C ALA A 40 -6.88 -6.47 -5.34
N PRO A 41 -7.22 -7.42 -4.45
CA PRO A 41 -7.95 -7.11 -3.24
C PRO A 41 -7.15 -6.17 -2.34
N VAL A 42 -7.76 -5.08 -1.90
CA VAL A 42 -7.14 -4.13 -0.95
C VAL A 42 -6.77 -4.87 0.33
N LYS A 43 -7.63 -5.77 0.81
CA LYS A 43 -7.42 -6.55 2.02
C LYS A 43 -6.06 -7.26 2.02
N ASP A 44 -5.68 -7.92 0.93
CA ASP A 44 -4.45 -8.70 0.86
C ASP A 44 -3.20 -7.81 0.89
N ALA A 45 -3.26 -6.69 0.17
CA ALA A 45 -2.21 -5.69 0.17
C ALA A 45 -2.02 -5.07 1.57
N VAL A 46 -3.12 -4.68 2.22
CA VAL A 46 -3.08 -4.11 3.58
C VAL A 46 -2.53 -5.13 4.58
N LEU A 47 -2.99 -6.38 4.52
CA LEU A 47 -2.51 -7.45 5.39
C LEU A 47 -1.00 -7.66 5.24
N CYS A 48 -0.49 -7.70 4.01
CA CYS A 48 0.94 -7.84 3.79
C CYS A 48 1.72 -6.67 4.37
N LEU A 49 1.28 -5.44 4.10
CA LEU A 49 1.95 -4.22 4.56
C LEU A 49 2.00 -4.15 6.09
N LEU A 50 0.86 -4.34 6.76
CA LEU A 50 0.79 -4.30 8.22
C LEU A 50 1.66 -5.40 8.86
N LYS A 51 1.63 -6.63 8.32
CA LYS A 51 2.48 -7.73 8.80
C LYS A 51 3.98 -7.44 8.68
N ASN A 52 4.39 -6.61 7.72
CA ASN A 52 5.79 -6.27 7.46
C ASN A 52 6.22 -4.93 8.07
N GLY A 53 5.44 -4.41 9.03
CA GLY A 53 5.79 -3.24 9.83
C GLY A 53 5.51 -1.89 9.16
N PHE A 54 4.67 -1.86 8.13
CA PHE A 54 4.16 -0.60 7.60
C PHE A 54 3.03 -0.07 8.50
N VAL A 55 3.07 1.22 8.80
CA VAL A 55 1.99 1.93 9.49
C VAL A 55 1.08 2.56 8.45
N ILE A 56 -0.23 2.59 8.72
CA ILE A 56 -1.24 3.17 7.84
C ILE A 56 -1.71 4.53 8.36
N THR A 57 -1.86 5.48 7.44
CA THR A 57 -2.76 6.63 7.59
C THR A 57 -3.80 6.59 6.47
N GLU A 58 -5.08 6.64 6.83
CA GLU A 58 -6.18 6.56 5.87
C GLU A 58 -6.92 7.88 5.78
N GLN A 59 -7.14 8.36 4.57
CA GLN A 59 -8.05 9.46 4.27
C GLN A 59 -9.05 9.02 3.19
N LYS A 60 -10.32 8.88 3.59
CA LYS A 60 -11.44 8.51 2.71
C LYS A 60 -11.16 7.19 1.95
N ASN A 61 -10.76 7.29 0.68
CA ASN A 61 -10.50 6.16 -0.21
C ASN A 61 -9.02 5.95 -0.51
N ILE A 62 -8.13 6.64 0.21
CA ILE A 62 -6.68 6.60 0.05
C ILE A 62 -6.07 6.10 1.36
N GLY A 63 -5.36 4.99 1.28
CA GLY A 63 -4.50 4.49 2.36
C GLY A 63 -3.03 4.79 2.02
N VAL A 64 -2.35 5.53 2.88
CA VAL A 64 -0.91 5.75 2.79
C VAL A 64 -0.24 4.89 3.84
N PHE A 65 0.61 3.98 3.40
CA PHE A 65 1.38 3.08 4.23
C PHE A 65 2.83 3.53 4.21
N PHE A 66 3.49 3.55 5.35
CA PHE A 66 4.91 3.91 5.41
C PHE A 66 5.66 3.06 6.42
N ARG A 67 6.92 2.78 6.12
CA ARG A 67 7.85 2.10 7.03
C ARG A 67 9.16 2.87 7.08
N ILE A 68 9.52 3.30 8.28
CA ILE A 68 10.82 3.91 8.57
C ILE A 68 11.84 2.77 8.72
N ARG A 69 12.98 2.87 8.02
CA ARG A 69 14.05 1.85 8.01
C ARG A 69 15.23 2.26 8.87
#